data_AF-A0A6P1YK97-F1
#
_entry.id   AF-A0A6P1YK97-F1
#
_cell.length_a   1.000
_cell.length_b   1.000
_cell.length_c   1.000
_cell.angle_alpha   90.00
_cell.angle_beta   90.00
_cell.angle_gamma   90.00
#
_symmetry.space_group_name_H-M   'P 1'
#
loop_
_entity.id
_entity.type
_entity.pdbx_description
1 polymer ?
#
loop_
_entity_poly.entity_id
_entity_poly.type
_entity_poly.pdbx_seq_one_letter_code
_entity_poly.pdbx_strand_id
1 'polypeptide(L)'
;MGADTGELPLARVLEASGDSRLPTIHHGDPLMMDVSPDTRGQVLDNSIYALPVGDEAFLKRLRREPGRLIIISDNRDNFPERPARKANISA
;
A
#
# COMPACT_ATOMS: atom_id res chain seq x y z
N MET A 1 -6.88 -33.40 9.94
CA MET A 1 -6.75 -32.08 10.58
C MET A 1 -5.29 -31.68 10.42
N GLY A 2 -4.98 -30.91 9.38
CA GLY A 2 -3.60 -30.51 9.08
C GLY A 2 -3.11 -29.51 10.11
N ALA A 3 -1.87 -29.68 10.56
CA ALA A 3 -1.25 -28.77 11.52
C ALA A 3 -1.20 -27.36 10.94
N ASP A 4 -1.82 -26.41 11.64
CA ASP A 4 -1.56 -24.98 11.51
C ASP A 4 -0.14 -24.76 12.05
N THR A 5 0.86 -24.97 11.20
CA THR A 5 2.20 -24.42 11.39
C THR A 5 1.99 -22.93 11.59
N GLY A 6 2.35 -22.35 12.74
CA GLY A 6 2.11 -20.94 13.08
C GLY A 6 2.81 -19.90 12.19
N GLU A 7 3.03 -20.20 10.92
CA GLU A 7 3.38 -19.31 9.84
C GLU A 7 2.21 -18.37 9.54
N LEU A 8 2.44 -17.08 9.72
CA LEU A 8 1.50 -16.07 9.28
C LEU A 8 1.35 -16.16 7.76
N PRO A 9 0.12 -16.04 7.22
CA PRO A 9 -0.06 -16.13 5.77
C PRO A 9 0.73 -15.03 5.07
N LEU A 10 1.39 -15.36 3.96
CA LEU A 10 2.23 -14.45 3.18
C LEU A 10 1.43 -13.43 2.37
N ALA A 11 0.11 -13.65 2.20
CA ALA A 11 -0.77 -12.73 1.50
C ALA A 11 -2.08 -12.50 2.26
N ARG A 12 -2.78 -11.42 1.93
CA ARG A 12 -4.14 -11.09 2.36
C ARG A 12 -4.96 -10.63 1.17
N VAL A 13 -6.27 -10.89 1.23
CA VAL A 13 -7.23 -10.31 0.28
C VAL A 13 -7.91 -9.12 0.93
N LEU A 14 -8.00 -8.01 0.19
CA LEU A 14 -8.67 -6.78 0.58
C LEU A 14 -9.68 -6.41 -0.51
N GLU A 15 -10.69 -5.63 -0.15
CA GLU A 15 -11.57 -4.97 -1.11
C GLU A 15 -11.20 -3.48 -1.15
N ALA A 16 -11.02 -2.94 -2.36
CA ALA A 16 -10.69 -1.53 -2.53
C ALA A 16 -11.89 -0.64 -2.21
N SER A 17 -11.65 0.48 -1.53
CA SER A 17 -12.68 1.50 -1.29
C SER A 17 -12.24 2.90 -1.73
N GLY A 18 -13.20 3.71 -2.20
CA GLY A 18 -12.98 5.05 -2.74
C GLY A 18 -12.44 5.08 -4.18
N ASP A 19 -11.97 6.26 -4.59
CA ASP A 19 -11.64 6.61 -5.98
C ASP A 19 -10.20 7.12 -6.16
N SER A 20 -9.41 7.19 -5.08
CA SER A 20 -8.09 7.81 -5.09
C SER A 20 -7.05 7.09 -5.96
N ARG A 21 -7.40 5.90 -6.46
CA ARG A 21 -6.55 5.05 -7.30
C ARG A 21 -7.13 4.83 -8.70
N LEU A 22 -8.19 5.55 -9.07
CA LEU A 22 -8.67 5.56 -10.45
C LEU A 22 -7.60 6.16 -11.40
N PRO A 23 -7.50 5.68 -12.64
CA PRO A 23 -8.29 4.59 -13.25
C PRO A 23 -7.74 3.18 -12.97
N THR A 24 -6.69 3.05 -12.15
CA THR A 24 -5.94 1.78 -12.00
C THR A 24 -6.61 0.78 -11.06
N ILE A 25 -7.23 1.25 -9.98
CA ILE A 25 -7.99 0.41 -9.03
C ILE A 25 -9.33 1.11 -8.79
N HIS A 26 -10.42 0.38 -8.98
CA HIS A 26 -11.79 0.84 -8.78
C HIS A 26 -12.31 0.42 -7.40
N HIS A 27 -13.32 1.14 -6.92
CA HIS A 27 -14.07 0.73 -5.74
C HIS A 27 -14.68 -0.67 -5.95
N GLY A 28 -14.53 -1.54 -4.95
CA GLY A 28 -14.99 -2.93 -5.00
C GLY A 28 -14.00 -3.91 -5.63
N ASP A 29 -12.89 -3.45 -6.21
CA ASP A 29 -11.89 -4.36 -6.79
C ASP A 29 -11.26 -5.24 -5.69
N PRO A 30 -11.18 -6.56 -5.88
CA PRO A 30 -10.45 -7.44 -4.99
C PRO A 30 -8.94 -7.24 -5.21
N LEU A 31 -8.21 -7.09 -4.11
CA LEU A 31 -6.77 -6.89 -4.11
C LEU A 31 -6.09 -7.99 -3.33
N MET A 32 -4.98 -8.49 -3.85
CA MET A 32 -4.06 -9.35 -3.12
C MET A 32 -2.88 -8.51 -2.62
N MET A 33 -2.68 -8.50 -1.31
CA MET A 33 -1.58 -7.82 -0.64
C MET A 33 -0.58 -8.84 -0.14
N ASP A 34 0.67 -8.73 -0.59
CA ASP A 34 1.80 -9.45 0.01
C ASP A 34 2.11 -8.83 1.38
N VAL A 35 2.14 -9.66 2.42
CA VAL A 35 2.43 -9.30 3.81
C VAL A 35 3.59 -10.11 4.39
N SER A 36 4.38 -10.74 3.51
CA SER A 36 5.59 -11.47 3.90
C SER A 36 6.57 -10.55 4.63
N PRO A 37 7.33 -11.05 5.62
CA PRO A 37 8.32 -10.25 6.34
C PRO A 37 9.34 -9.58 5.40
N ASP A 38 9.73 -10.26 4.32
CA ASP A 38 10.75 -9.78 3.38
C ASP A 38 10.31 -8.55 2.58
N THR A 39 9.01 -8.41 2.30
CA THR A 39 8.49 -7.24 1.56
C THR A 39 8.46 -5.96 2.39
N ARG A 40 8.52 -6.05 3.73
CA ARG A 40 8.58 -4.87 4.61
C ARG A 40 9.94 -4.18 4.61
N GLY A 41 11.00 -4.91 4.29
CA GLY A 41 12.37 -4.39 4.36
C GLY A 41 12.74 -3.42 3.23
N GLN A 42 12.02 -3.43 2.11
CA GLN A 42 12.39 -2.67 0.92
C GLN A 42 11.17 -2.11 0.16
N VAL A 43 11.08 -0.78 0.07
CA VAL A 43 10.09 -0.11 -0.79
C VAL A 43 10.50 -0.27 -2.26
N LEU A 44 9.75 -0.96 -3.08
CA LEU A 44 9.98 -1.01 -4.53
C LEU A 44 9.51 0.29 -5.18
N ASP A 45 10.30 0.82 -6.10
CA ASP A 45 9.94 2.06 -6.80
C ASP A 45 8.68 1.86 -7.64
N ASN A 46 7.80 2.87 -7.61
CA ASN A 46 6.57 2.93 -8.36
C ASN A 46 5.55 1.81 -8.01
N SER A 47 5.69 1.13 -6.88
CA SER A 47 4.76 0.08 -6.41
C SER A 47 3.65 0.62 -5.51
N ILE A 48 2.55 -0.13 -5.41
CA ILE A 48 1.38 0.22 -4.57
C ILE A 48 1.51 -0.45 -3.21
N TYR A 49 1.31 0.33 -2.15
CA TYR A 49 1.38 -0.10 -0.77
C TYR A 49 0.10 0.28 -0.03
N ALA A 50 -0.31 -0.56 0.92
CA ALA A 50 -1.25 -0.16 1.96
C ALA A 50 -0.47 0.57 3.06
N LEU A 51 -0.76 1.85 3.26
CA LEU A 51 -0.12 2.70 4.26
C LEU A 51 -1.08 2.88 5.45
N PRO A 52 -0.73 2.39 6.66
CA PRO A 52 -1.58 2.57 7.82
C PRO A 52 -1.57 4.04 8.29
N VAL A 53 -2.75 4.57 8.60
CA VAL A 53 -2.95 5.91 9.17
C VAL A 53 -4.05 5.81 10.23
N GLY A 54 -3.67 5.87 11.50
CA GLY A 54 -4.60 5.58 12.60
C GLY A 54 -5.10 4.13 12.52
N ASP A 55 -6.42 3.97 12.50
CA ASP A 55 -7.09 2.66 12.41
C ASP A 55 -7.45 2.26 10.97
N GLU A 56 -7.03 3.04 9.97
CA GLU A 56 -7.32 2.83 8.55
C GLU A 56 -6.05 2.54 7.74
N ALA A 57 -6.22 2.00 6.54
CA ALA A 57 -5.13 1.82 5.58
C ALA A 57 -5.50 2.44 4.22
N PHE A 58 -4.59 3.24 3.67
CA PHE A 58 -4.76 3.85 2.36
C PHE A 58 -3.85 3.21 1.34
N LEU A 59 -4.41 2.83 0.19
CA LEU A 59 -3.62 2.38 -0.94
C LEU A 59 -2.98 3.58 -1.63
N LYS A 60 -1.65 3.59 -1.74
CA LYS A 60 -0.90 4.63 -2.43
C LYS A 60 0.29 4.06 -3.18
N ARG A 61 0.67 4.72 -4.27
CA ARG A 61 1.89 4.41 -4.99
C ARG A 61 3.05 5.15 -4.35
N LEU A 62 4.15 4.45 -4.08
CA LEU A 62 5.37 5.08 -3.60
C LEU A 62 6.35 5.24 -4.77
N ARG A 63 6.82 6.47 -4.99
CA ARG A 63 7.90 6.79 -5.94
C ARG A 63 9.16 7.16 -5.17
N ARG A 64 10.29 6.54 -5.52
CA ARG A 64 11.62 6.88 -5.04
C ARG A 64 12.18 8.03 -5.85
N GLU A 65 12.65 9.04 -5.13
CA GLU A 65 13.45 10.12 -5.67
C GLU A 65 14.74 10.22 -4.85
N PRO A 66 15.81 10.87 -5.36
CA PRO A 66 17.03 11.06 -4.59
C PRO A 66 16.74 11.68 -3.21
N GLY A 67 17.03 10.93 -2.15
CA GLY A 67 16.86 11.37 -0.77
C GLY A 67 15.41 11.44 -0.24
N ARG A 68 14.39 11.02 -1.00
CA ARG A 68 12.99 11.07 -0.55
C ARG A 68 12.08 10.03 -1.18
N LEU A 69 10.97 9.76 -0.52
CA LEU A 69 9.85 9.00 -1.07
C LEU A 69 8.67 9.96 -1.30
N ILE A 70 7.98 9.79 -2.42
CA ILE A 70 6.76 10.53 -2.76
C ILE A 70 5.58 9.56 -2.74
N ILE A 71 4.51 9.95 -2.05
CA ILE A 71 3.23 9.27 -1.99
C ILE A 71 2.35 9.83 -3.12
N ILE A 72 1.89 8.94 -3.99
CA ILE A 72 1.15 9.28 -5.21
C ILE A 72 -0.20 8.56 -5.19
N SER A 73 -1.25 9.31 -5.50
CA SER A 73 -2.55 8.78 -5.93
C SER A 73 -2.55 8.68 -7.45
N ASP A 74 -3.13 7.61 -8.01
CA ASP A 74 -3.22 7.47 -9.48
C ASP A 74 -4.29 8.41 -10.02
N ASN A 75 -5.28 8.75 -9.19
CA ASN A 75 -6.24 9.82 -9.44
C ASN A 75 -5.59 11.17 -9.11
N ARG A 76 -4.65 11.59 -9.95
CA ARG A 76 -3.74 12.74 -9.67
C ARG A 76 -4.46 14.08 -9.63
N ASP A 77 -5.53 14.23 -10.41
CA ASP A 77 -6.25 15.49 -10.53
C ASP A 77 -6.98 15.85 -9.23
N ASN A 78 -7.49 14.84 -8.53
CA ASN A 78 -8.23 15.02 -7.28
C ASN A 78 -7.36 14.83 -6.02
N PHE A 79 -6.21 14.17 -6.15
CA PHE A 79 -5.37 13.80 -5.01
C PHE A 79 -3.89 14.16 -5.29
N PRO A 80 -3.43 15.35 -4.86
CA PRO A 80 -2.07 15.80 -5.13
C PRO A 80 -1.02 14.94 -4.43
N GLU A 81 0.15 14.83 -5.04
CA GLU A 81 1.30 14.09 -4.49
C GLU A 81 1.82 14.72 -3.20
N ARG A 82 2.37 13.90 -2.31
CA ARG A 82 2.88 14.35 -1.00
C ARG A 82 4.19 13.67 -0.68
N PRO A 83 5.17 14.36 -0.07
CA PRO A 83 6.36 13.70 0.44
C PRO A 83 5.98 12.73 1.57
N ALA A 84 6.54 11.53 1.53
CA ALA A 84 6.48 10.61 2.66
C ALA A 84 7.25 11.18 3.85
N ARG A 85 6.64 11.15 5.03
CA ARG A 85 7.28 11.51 6.30
C ARG A 85 7.19 10.31 7.23
N LYS A 86 8.17 10.10 8.12
CA LYS A 86 8.15 8.98 9.08
C LYS A 86 6.86 8.91 9.91
N ALA A 87 6.24 10.04 10.20
CA ALA A 87 4.95 10.08 10.90
C ALA A 87 3.77 9.48 10.09
N ASN A 88 3.94 9.31 8.77
CA ASN A 88 2.88 8.91 7.83
C ASN A 88 3.09 7.48 7.29
N ILE A 89 4.21 6.84 7.62
CA ILE A 89 4.57 5.50 7.14
C ILE A 89 5.33 4.78 8.26
N SER A 90 4.64 3.92 8.99
CA SER A 90 5.29 2.87 9.79
C SER A 90 5.52 1.67 8.87
N ALA A 91 6.79 1.38 8.56
CA ALA A 91 7.21 0.11 7.96
C ALA A 91 7.37 -0.96 9.05
#